data_AF-A0A0A9VNT2-F1
#
_entry.id   AF-A0A0A9VNT2-F1
#
_cell.length_a   1.000
_cell.length_b   1.000
_cell.length_c   1.000
_cell.angle_alpha   90.00
_cell.angle_beta   90.00
_cell.angle_gamma   90.00
#
_symmetry.space_group_name_H-M   'P 1'
#
loop_
_entity.id
_entity.type
_entity.pdbx_description
1 polymer ?
#
loop_
_entity_poly.entity_id
_entity_poly.type
_entity_poly.pdbx_seq_one_letter_code
_entity_poly.pdbx_strand_id
1 'polypeptide(L)'
;MNCVKCREPLQSEEALCCSICGRSQHYLCGGMYERNFRRLTPEGKANWKCPTCLFNDSTNVSIDEANDDTNKNDSNWELKTLLEQFKNEVKEQASSNMVELKGLITSLTTKVDTCVAGLQTLSCRVDHVQADLDA
;
A
#
# COMPACT_ATOMS: atom_id res chain seq x y z
N MET A 1 13.66 -29.98 -3.40
CA MET A 1 14.18 -28.82 -2.64
C MET A 1 13.02 -27.88 -2.36
N ASN A 2 12.99 -27.20 -1.21
CA ASN A 2 11.88 -26.32 -0.83
C ASN A 2 12.32 -24.87 -0.80
N CYS A 3 11.39 -23.96 -1.08
CA CYS A 3 11.63 -22.53 -1.07
C CYS A 3 11.92 -22.04 0.35
N VAL A 4 13.01 -21.29 0.55
CA VAL A 4 13.35 -20.79 1.89
C VAL A 4 12.32 -19.80 2.44
N LYS A 5 11.53 -19.15 1.57
CA LYS A 5 10.57 -18.12 1.97
C LYS A 5 9.18 -18.69 2.29
N CYS A 6 8.59 -19.46 1.37
CA CYS A 6 7.23 -20.00 1.55
C CYS A 6 7.21 -21.47 1.99
N ARG A 7 8.36 -22.15 2.03
CA ARG A 7 8.51 -23.59 2.39
C ARG A 7 7.84 -24.58 1.43
N GLU A 8 7.20 -24.10 0.38
CA GLU A 8 6.62 -24.93 -0.68
C GLU A 8 7.69 -25.60 -1.56
N PRO A 9 7.37 -26.73 -2.21
CA PRO A 9 8.26 -27.36 -3.17
C PRO A 9 8.69 -26.41 -4.30
N LEU A 10 9.98 -26.46 -4.65
CA LEU A 10 10.51 -25.73 -5.80
C LEU A 10 10.54 -26.65 -7.02
N GLN A 11 9.95 -26.16 -8.12
CA GLN A 11 10.23 -26.68 -9.45
C GLN A 11 11.52 -26.06 -9.97
N SER A 12 12.33 -26.84 -10.70
CA SER A 12 13.60 -26.38 -11.27
C SER A 12 13.42 -25.16 -12.19
N GLU A 13 12.30 -25.08 -12.88
CA GLU A 13 11.95 -24.01 -13.80
C GLU A 13 11.62 -22.68 -13.12
N GLU A 14 11.27 -22.69 -11.83
CA GLU A 14 10.85 -21.51 -11.07
C GLU A 14 11.87 -21.08 -10.00
N ALA A 15 12.95 -21.84 -9.87
CA ALA A 15 13.94 -21.64 -8.83
C ALA A 15 14.98 -20.58 -9.22
N LEU A 16 15.22 -19.64 -8.30
CA LEU A 16 16.39 -18.78 -8.26
C LEU A 16 17.28 -19.20 -7.10
N CYS A 17 18.59 -19.24 -7.34
CA CYS A 17 19.59 -19.52 -6.31
C CYS A 17 20.45 -18.28 -6.09
N CYS A 18 20.54 -17.82 -4.85
CA CYS A 18 21.37 -16.66 -4.52
C CYS A 18 22.85 -17.02 -4.63
N SER A 19 23.61 -16.25 -5.40
CA SER A 19 25.07 -16.42 -5.56
C SER A 19 25.88 -16.21 -4.27
N ILE A 20 25.31 -15.53 -3.27
CA ILE A 20 25.99 -15.22 -2.01
C ILE A 20 25.66 -16.23 -0.92
N CYS A 21 24.37 -16.45 -0.62
CA CYS A 21 23.96 -17.34 0.48
C CYS A 21 23.60 -18.76 0.04
N GLY A 22 23.62 -19.05 -1.27
CA GLY A 22 23.28 -20.36 -1.83
C GLY A 22 21.83 -20.81 -1.63
N ARG A 23 20.98 -19.97 -1.02
CA ARG A 23 19.58 -20.31 -0.75
C ARG A 23 18.76 -20.22 -2.02
N SER A 24 17.91 -21.23 -2.23
CA SER A 24 16.99 -21.25 -3.36
C SER A 24 15.57 -20.86 -2.96
N GLN A 25 14.90 -20.15 -3.86
CA GLN A 25 13.51 -19.70 -3.68
C GLN A 25 12.83 -19.50 -5.02
N HIS A 26 11.49 -19.46 -5.03
CA HIS A 26 10.75 -19.11 -6.25
C HIS A 26 11.14 -17.71 -6.70
N TYR A 27 11.16 -17.47 -8.01
CA TYR A 27 11.43 -16.13 -8.55
C TYR A 27 10.46 -15.09 -7.97
N LEU A 28 9.17 -15.45 -7.82
CA LEU A 28 8.14 -14.64 -7.15
C LEU A 28 8.47 -14.37 -5.68
N CYS A 29 8.88 -15.42 -4.94
CA CYS A 29 9.30 -15.26 -3.54
C CYS A 29 10.49 -14.31 -3.41
N GLY A 30 11.36 -14.27 -4.41
CA GLY A 30 12.47 -13.33 -4.53
C GLY A 30 12.13 -11.92 -5.01
N GLY A 31 10.85 -11.62 -5.23
CA GLY A 31 10.42 -10.30 -5.69
C GLY A 31 10.68 -10.06 -7.18
N MET A 32 10.92 -11.11 -7.95
CA MET A 32 11.10 -11.02 -9.40
C MET A 32 9.78 -11.33 -10.10
N TYR A 33 9.43 -10.52 -11.10
CA TYR A 33 8.32 -10.83 -12.01
C TYR A 33 8.73 -11.87 -13.04
N GLU A 34 7.76 -12.68 -13.47
CA GLU A 34 8.00 -13.78 -14.42
C GLU A 34 8.63 -13.30 -15.74
N ARG A 35 8.17 -12.17 -16.28
CA ARG A 35 8.74 -11.56 -17.49
C ARG A 35 10.23 -11.28 -17.33
N ASN A 36 10.66 -10.82 -16.16
CA ASN A 36 12.06 -10.51 -15.89
C ASN A 36 12.87 -11.79 -15.68
N PHE A 37 12.30 -12.76 -14.98
CA PHE A 37 12.92 -14.07 -14.78
C PHE A 37 13.17 -14.82 -16.10
N ARG A 38 12.20 -14.81 -17.02
CA ARG A 38 12.33 -15.41 -18.35
C ARG A 38 13.38 -14.71 -19.22
N ARG A 39 13.64 -13.43 -18.98
CA ARG A 39 14.67 -12.64 -19.70
C ARG A 39 16.08 -12.83 -19.14
N LEU A 40 16.25 -13.46 -17.98
CA LEU A 40 17.57 -13.71 -17.44
C LEU A 40 18.32 -14.73 -18.30
N THR A 41 19.52 -14.33 -18.73
CA THR A 41 20.50 -15.25 -19.30
C THR A 41 20.94 -16.27 -18.24
N PRO A 42 21.50 -17.42 -18.64
CA PRO A 42 22.06 -18.38 -17.69
C PRO A 42 23.08 -17.74 -16.72
N GLU A 43 23.91 -16.83 -17.22
CA GLU A 43 24.84 -16.04 -16.42
C GLU A 43 24.12 -15.11 -15.44
N GLY A 44 23.07 -14.41 -15.89
CA GLY A 44 22.24 -13.57 -15.02
C GLY A 44 21.55 -14.36 -13.90
N LYS A 45 21.15 -15.62 -14.17
CA LYS A 45 20.61 -16.52 -13.15
C LYS A 45 21.68 -16.96 -12.15
N ALA A 46 22.89 -17.27 -12.62
CA ALA A 46 24.01 -17.69 -11.77
C ALA A 46 24.49 -16.57 -10.83
N ASN A 47 24.44 -15.32 -11.30
CA ASN A 47 24.89 -14.15 -10.54
C ASN A 47 23.79 -13.48 -9.70
N TRP A 48 22.55 -14.00 -9.74
CA TRP A 48 21.42 -13.39 -9.05
C TRP A 48 21.64 -13.38 -7.52
N LYS A 49 21.37 -12.22 -6.90
CA LYS A 49 21.47 -12.03 -5.44
C LYS A 49 20.07 -11.87 -4.84
N CYS A 50 19.82 -12.54 -3.71
CA CYS A 50 18.55 -12.34 -2.99
C CYS A 50 18.49 -10.96 -2.33
N PRO A 51 17.29 -10.42 -2.06
CA PRO A 51 17.15 -9.09 -1.45
C PRO A 51 17.99 -8.93 -0.17
N THR A 52 17.99 -9.93 0.71
CA THR A 52 18.77 -9.90 1.95
C THR A 52 20.27 -9.73 1.72
N CYS A 53 20.85 -10.45 0.74
CA CYS A 53 22.26 -10.33 0.43
C CYS A 53 22.58 -9.05 -0.34
N LEU A 54 21.66 -8.58 -1.18
CA LEU A 54 21.82 -7.34 -1.92
C LEU A 54 21.94 -6.13 -0.97
N PHE A 55 21.15 -6.08 0.11
CA PHE A 55 21.19 -4.98 1.07
C PHE A 55 22.30 -5.12 2.13
N ASN A 56 22.81 -6.34 2.37
CA ASN A 56 23.93 -6.56 3.29
C ASN A 56 25.31 -6.30 2.65
N ASP A 57 25.43 -6.27 1.32
CA ASP A 57 26.68 -5.90 0.63
C ASP A 57 27.02 -4.40 0.81
N SER A 58 26.05 -3.58 1.21
CA SER A 58 26.22 -2.13 1.37
C SER A 58 26.82 -1.69 2.70
N THR A 59 27.14 -2.62 3.62
CA THR A 59 27.68 -2.30 4.95
C THR A 59 29.15 -2.66 5.15
N ASN A 60 29.87 -3.13 4.12
CA ASN A 60 31.30 -3.48 4.22
C ASN A 60 32.11 -3.07 2.98
N VAL A 61 31.98 -1.82 2.55
CA VAL A 61 32.97 -1.21 1.66
C VAL A 61 33.81 -0.23 2.48
N SER A 62 35.04 -0.64 2.79
CA SER A 62 36.11 0.29 3.14
C SER A 62 36.20 1.32 2.01
N ILE A 63 35.86 2.57 2.32
CA ILE A 63 35.99 3.69 1.40
C ILE A 63 37.49 4.03 1.36
N ASP A 64 38.21 3.40 0.44
CA ASP A 64 39.41 4.02 -0.11
C ASP A 64 38.93 5.13 -1.06
N GLU A 65 39.25 6.37 -0.68
CA GLU A 65 39.02 7.57 -1.45
C GLU A 65 39.71 7.49 -2.82
N ALA A 66 38.93 7.24 -3.87
CA ALA A 66 39.30 7.59 -5.22
C ALA A 66 38.19 8.44 -5.82
N ASN A 67 38.52 9.72 -6.02
CA ASN A 67 37.77 10.73 -6.74
C ASN A 67 36.95 10.18 -7.91
N ASP A 68 35.64 10.37 -7.88
CA ASP A 68 34.83 10.52 -9.09
C ASP A 68 33.73 11.56 -8.84
N ASP A 69 34.15 12.82 -8.97
CA ASP A 69 33.29 13.99 -9.03
C ASP A 69 32.67 14.03 -10.43
N THR A 70 31.53 13.36 -10.64
CA THR A 70 30.59 13.75 -11.71
C THR A 70 29.18 13.20 -11.49
N ASN A 71 28.31 14.10 -10.99
CA ASN A 71 27.00 14.35 -11.58
C ASN A 71 25.92 13.25 -11.51
N LYS A 72 25.46 12.89 -10.29
CA LYS A 72 24.32 11.96 -10.06
C LYS A 72 23.26 12.47 -9.07
N ASN A 73 23.18 13.77 -8.79
CA ASN A 73 22.29 14.30 -7.74
C ASN A 73 20.97 14.92 -8.24
N ASP A 74 20.84 15.27 -9.53
CA ASP A 74 19.66 15.98 -10.03
C ASP A 74 18.39 15.13 -10.11
N SER A 75 18.48 13.88 -10.57
CA SER A 75 17.29 13.01 -10.73
C SER A 75 16.67 12.56 -9.40
N ASN A 76 17.46 12.57 -8.31
CA ASN A 76 17.00 12.22 -6.97
C ASN A 76 16.21 13.39 -6.34
N TRP A 77 16.66 14.62 -6.57
CA TRP A 77 15.99 15.83 -6.11
C TRP A 77 14.60 16.00 -6.74
N GLU A 78 14.47 15.73 -8.05
CA GLU A 78 13.21 15.89 -8.77
C GLU A 78 12.17 14.86 -8.31
N LEU A 79 12.56 13.58 -8.17
CA LEU A 79 11.68 12.53 -7.65
C LEU A 79 11.24 12.82 -6.21
N LYS A 80 12.16 13.28 -5.36
CA LYS A 80 11.85 13.66 -3.97
C LYS A 80 10.86 14.81 -3.91
N THR A 81 10.99 15.78 -4.81
CA THR A 81 10.07 16.93 -4.91
C THR A 81 8.68 16.48 -5.37
N LEU A 82 8.59 15.63 -6.39
CA LEU A 82 7.31 15.06 -6.85
C LEU A 82 6.63 14.22 -5.76
N LEU A 83 7.41 13.45 -5.00
CA LEU A 83 6.87 12.62 -3.91
C LEU A 83 6.33 13.48 -2.76
N GLU A 84 7.00 14.58 -2.42
CA GLU A 84 6.53 15.51 -1.40
C GLU A 84 5.29 16.29 -1.88
N GLN A 85 5.24 16.68 -3.15
CA GLN A 85 4.04 17.28 -3.76
C GLN A 85 2.86 16.31 -3.71
N PHE A 86 3.04 15.06 -4.17
CA PHE A 86 2.01 14.03 -4.11
C PHE A 86 1.52 13.78 -2.68
N LYS A 87 2.44 13.69 -1.72
CA LYS A 87 2.10 13.54 -0.30
C LYS A 87 1.26 14.71 0.23
N ASN A 88 1.56 15.93 -0.18
CA ASN A 88 0.79 17.11 0.20
C ASN A 88 -0.61 17.10 -0.43
N GLU A 89 -0.72 16.80 -1.73
CA GLU A 89 -2.00 16.69 -2.43
C GLU A 89 -2.90 15.61 -1.82
N VAL A 90 -2.35 14.43 -1.51
CA VAL A 90 -3.10 13.35 -0.85
C VAL A 90 -3.58 13.79 0.54
N LYS A 91 -2.75 14.52 1.29
CA LYS A 91 -3.12 15.04 2.62
C LYS A 91 -4.22 16.10 2.53
N GLU A 92 -4.14 17.00 1.57
CA GLU A 92 -5.16 18.03 1.32
C GLU A 92 -6.48 17.39 0.87
N GLN A 93 -6.43 16.45 -0.07
CA GLN A 93 -7.61 15.72 -0.54
C GLN A 93 -8.28 14.93 0.60
N ALA A 94 -7.50 14.25 1.44
CA ALA A 94 -8.03 13.55 2.61
C ALA A 94 -8.70 14.51 3.61
N SER A 95 -8.11 15.70 3.80
CA SER A 95 -8.67 16.74 4.68
C SER A 95 -9.98 17.30 4.13
N SER A 96 -10.04 17.57 2.82
CA SER A 96 -11.26 18.02 2.13
C SER A 96 -12.38 16.99 2.24
N ASN A 97 -12.08 15.72 1.92
CA ASN A 97 -13.06 14.63 2.01
C ASN A 97 -13.60 14.47 3.44
N MET A 98 -12.76 14.65 4.46
CA MET A 98 -13.19 14.59 5.85
C MET A 98 -14.20 15.71 6.19
N VAL A 99 -14.00 16.92 5.68
CA VAL A 99 -14.94 18.04 5.88
C VAL A 99 -16.28 17.75 5.21
N GLU A 100 -16.25 17.27 3.96
CA GLU A 100 -17.47 16.91 3.22
C GLU A 100 -18.26 15.79 3.93
N LEU A 101 -17.58 14.73 4.36
CA LEU A 101 -18.20 13.63 5.10
C LEU A 101 -18.85 14.11 6.41
N LYS A 102 -18.18 15.00 7.16
CA LYS A 102 -18.78 15.60 8.36
C LYS A 102 -20.02 16.44 8.02
N GLY A 103 -19.99 17.17 6.90
CA GLY A 103 -21.14 17.92 6.40
C GLY A 103 -22.33 17.01 6.06
N LEU A 104 -22.08 15.91 5.36
CA LEU A 104 -23.10 14.91 5.02
C LEU A 104 -23.70 14.24 6.27
N ILE A 105 -22.86 13.85 7.24
CA ILE A 105 -23.30 13.29 8.52
C ILE A 105 -24.21 14.29 9.24
N THR A 106 -23.77 15.55 9.36
CA THR A 106 -24.58 16.60 10.02
C THR A 106 -25.92 16.78 9.33
N SER A 107 -25.94 16.82 7.99
CA SER A 107 -27.19 16.93 7.22
C SER A 107 -28.12 15.74 7.43
N LEU A 108 -27.58 14.51 7.47
CA LEU A 108 -28.35 13.30 7.74
C LEU A 108 -28.93 13.32 9.15
N THR A 109 -28.13 13.67 10.16
CA THR A 109 -28.59 13.80 11.56
C THR A 109 -29.78 14.76 11.64
N THR A 110 -29.68 15.96 11.05
CA THR A 110 -30.79 16.92 11.06
C THR A 110 -32.05 16.39 10.38
N LYS A 111 -31.92 15.66 9.26
CA LYS A 111 -33.06 15.04 8.58
C LYS A 111 -33.71 13.94 9.42
N VAL A 112 -32.90 13.12 10.10
CA VAL A 112 -33.37 12.08 11.02
C VAL A 112 -34.14 12.71 12.18
N ASP A 113 -33.57 13.73 12.82
CA ASP A 113 -34.23 14.45 13.93
C ASP A 113 -35.58 15.04 13.51
N THR A 114 -35.64 15.64 12.32
CA THR A 114 -36.88 16.19 11.75
C THR A 114 -37.92 15.09 11.50
N CYS A 115 -37.49 13.93 10.99
CA CYS A 115 -38.37 12.79 10.76
C CYS A 115 -38.92 12.23 12.07
N VAL A 116 -38.07 12.08 13.09
CA VAL A 116 -38.47 11.61 14.43
C VAL A 116 -39.48 12.56 15.06
N ALA A 117 -39.25 13.88 15.00
CA ALA A 117 -40.20 14.87 15.51
C ALA A 117 -41.56 14.80 14.77
N GLY A 118 -41.53 14.59 13.45
CA GLY A 118 -42.73 14.36 12.65
C GLY A 118 -43.50 13.11 13.07
N LEU A 119 -42.80 12.00 13.30
CA LEU A 119 -43.39 10.75 13.79
C LEU A 119 -44.00 10.90 15.18
N GLN A 120 -43.33 11.59 16.10
CA GLN A 120 -43.88 11.88 17.43
C GLN A 120 -45.17 12.72 17.35
N THR A 121 -45.18 13.71 16.47
CA THR A 121 -46.37 14.55 16.24
C THR A 121 -47.52 13.71 15.67
N LEU A 122 -47.25 12.84 14.70
CA LEU A 122 -48.26 11.94 14.15
C LEU A 122 -48.78 10.94 15.19
N SER A 123 -47.90 10.37 16.01
CA SER A 123 -48.27 9.48 17.11
C SER A 123 -49.25 10.15 18.06
N CYS A 124 -48.93 11.36 18.52
CA CYS A 124 -49.79 12.14 19.41
C CYS A 124 -51.18 12.40 18.80
N ARG A 125 -51.25 12.68 17.48
CA ARG A 125 -52.53 12.85 16.77
C ARG A 125 -53.34 11.56 16.70
N VAL A 126 -52.66 10.42 16.48
CA VAL A 126 -53.32 9.10 16.49
C VAL A 126 -53.87 8.79 17.87
N ASP A 127 -53.11 9.05 18.93
CA ASP A 127 -53.55 8.85 20.32
C ASP A 127 -54.80 9.68 20.64
N HIS A 128 -54.84 10.93 20.17
CA HIS A 128 -56.02 11.79 20.35
C HIS A 128 -57.25 11.25 19.61
N VAL A 129 -57.11 10.86 18.35
CA VAL A 129 -58.22 10.28 17.56
C VAL A 129 -58.69 8.96 18.16
N GLN A 130 -57.78 8.13 18.67
CA GLN A 130 -58.15 6.89 19.35
C GLN A 130 -58.98 7.16 20.60
N ALA A 131 -58.57 8.14 21.42
CA ALA A 131 -59.33 8.54 22.60
C ALA A 131 -60.73 9.07 22.27
N ASP A 132 -60.88 9.82 21.17
CA ASP A 132 -62.18 10.32 20.71
C ASP A 132 -63.11 9.18 20.20
N LEU A 133 -62.55 8.11 19.65
CA LEU A 133 -63.31 6.94 19.19
C LEU A 133 -63.73 6.01 20.33
N ASP A 134 -62.95 5.98 21.42
CA ASP A 134 -63.21 5.15 22.60
C ASP A 134 -64.18 5.81 23.61
N ALA A 135 -64.55 7.08 23.40
CA ALA A 135 -65.45 7.88 24.25
C ALA A 135 -66.94 7.77 23.84
#